data_AF-A0A6P9F3B0-F1
#
_entry.id   AF-A0A6P9F3B0-F1
#
_cell.length_a   1.000
_cell.length_b   1.000
_cell.length_c   1.000
_cell.angle_alpha   90.00
_cell.angle_beta   90.00
_cell.angle_gamma   90.00
#
_symmetry.space_group_name_H-M   'P 1'
#
loop_
_entity.id
_entity.type
_entity.pdbx_description
1 polymer ?
#
loop_
_entity_poly.entity_id
_entity_poly.type
_entity_poly.pdbx_seq_one_letter_code
_entity_poly.pdbx_strand_id
1 'polypeptide(L)'
;MVDWIYHWFQLSWCLRQLRNGWDRFNNRDRFCKNGWDRFSNKDNEVQKIPRLSFTQILPLKRGLLEAHLQSVNLSASSLFVPDLNSMKYLNYGAAVSEVEVNLLTGGTTVLQTDIIYDCGQSLNPAVDLGQIEGAFVQGLGFFMLEEYLTDSNGLVVAEGTWTYKIPTLDTIPKKFNVEVLNSGRHQKRVLSSKASGEPPLLLAASVHCATRAAIKEARKQLLFWSGQDGSTTNATIFDLEVPATMPVVKGLCGLESVERYLEWIIGTK
;
A
#
# COMPACT_ATOMS: atom_id res chain seq x y z
N MET A 1 0.23 -2.94 15.32
CA MET A 1 -0.08 -2.67 13.89
C MET A 1 1.15 -2.82 12.98
N VAL A 2 2.37 -2.63 13.51
CA VAL A 2 3.64 -2.97 12.85
C VAL A 2 3.82 -4.50 12.65
N ASP A 3 3.09 -5.34 13.41
CA ASP A 3 3.20 -6.81 13.36
C ASP A 3 2.79 -7.47 12.03
N TRP A 4 1.91 -6.84 11.24
CA TRP A 4 1.48 -7.42 9.95
C TRP A 4 2.50 -7.21 8.83
N ILE A 5 3.30 -6.14 8.93
CA ILE A 5 4.34 -5.78 7.96
C ILE A 5 5.56 -6.70 8.12
N TYR A 6 5.96 -6.98 9.37
CA TYR A 6 6.96 -8.01 9.68
C TYR A 6 6.54 -9.37 9.12
N HIS A 7 5.25 -9.73 9.22
CA HIS A 7 4.75 -11.00 8.72
C HIS A 7 4.95 -11.22 7.21
N TRP A 8 4.87 -10.15 6.40
CA TRP A 8 5.03 -10.29 4.95
C TRP A 8 6.48 -10.31 4.49
N PHE A 9 7.36 -9.53 5.14
CA PHE A 9 8.81 -9.75 5.06
C PHE A 9 9.16 -11.18 5.49
N GLN A 10 8.58 -11.68 6.59
CA GLN A 10 8.73 -13.06 7.04
C GLN A 10 8.32 -14.06 5.95
N LEU A 11 7.25 -13.80 5.20
CA LEU A 11 6.71 -14.71 4.17
C LEU A 11 7.63 -14.84 2.95
N SER A 12 8.14 -13.74 2.39
CA SER A 12 9.13 -13.77 1.31
C SER A 12 10.41 -14.53 1.71
N TRP A 13 10.86 -14.31 2.94
CA TRP A 13 12.04 -14.95 3.51
C TRP A 13 11.79 -16.42 3.83
N CYS A 14 10.63 -16.73 4.40
CA CYS A 14 10.14 -18.08 4.65
C CYS A 14 10.04 -18.85 3.34
N LEU A 15 9.57 -18.26 2.25
CA LEU A 15 9.50 -18.92 0.95
C LEU A 15 10.88 -19.22 0.36
N ARG A 16 11.88 -18.34 0.56
CA ARG A 16 13.25 -18.63 0.16
C ARG A 16 13.87 -19.75 0.98
N GLN A 17 13.56 -19.77 2.26
CA GLN A 17 13.96 -20.82 3.20
C GLN A 17 13.32 -22.15 2.83
N LEU A 18 12.00 -22.15 2.63
CA LEU A 18 11.23 -23.31 2.16
C LEU A 18 11.78 -23.79 0.82
N ARG A 19 12.11 -22.91 -0.13
CA ARG A 19 12.74 -23.29 -1.40
C ARG A 19 14.13 -23.90 -1.18
N ASN A 20 14.99 -23.28 -0.38
CA ASN A 20 16.33 -23.81 -0.08
C ASN A 20 16.27 -25.13 0.70
N GLY A 21 15.26 -25.32 1.54
CA GLY A 21 14.96 -26.55 2.25
C GLY A 21 14.47 -27.63 1.29
N TRP A 22 13.56 -27.27 0.39
CA TRP A 22 13.01 -28.12 -0.65
C TRP A 22 14.09 -28.58 -1.64
N ASP A 23 14.92 -27.66 -2.13
CA ASP A 23 16.02 -27.97 -3.04
C ASP A 23 17.09 -28.85 -2.36
N ARG A 24 17.33 -28.68 -1.05
CA ARG A 24 18.19 -29.57 -0.26
C ARG A 24 17.56 -30.92 0.04
N PHE A 25 16.24 -31.00 0.12
CA PHE A 25 15.51 -32.26 0.27
C PHE A 25 15.56 -33.05 -1.05
N ASN A 26 15.29 -32.40 -2.18
CA ASN A 26 15.31 -33.01 -3.50
C ASN A 26 16.71 -33.40 -4.00
N ASN A 27 17.76 -32.67 -3.61
CA ASN A 27 19.14 -32.98 -4.04
C ASN A 27 19.90 -33.93 -3.09
N ARG A 28 19.31 -34.35 -1.97
CA ARG A 28 20.01 -35.21 -0.98
C ARG A 28 20.19 -36.65 -1.44
N ASP A 29 19.28 -37.17 -2.27
CA ASP A 29 19.36 -38.52 -2.81
C ASP A 29 18.89 -38.61 -4.26
N ARG A 30 19.62 -39.38 -5.09
CA ARG A 30 19.23 -39.71 -6.47
C ARG A 30 17.82 -40.33 -6.54
N PHE A 31 17.36 -40.98 -5.48
CA PHE A 31 16.05 -41.61 -5.39
C PHE A 31 14.91 -40.59 -5.27
N CYS A 32 15.02 -39.58 -4.40
CA CYS A 32 14.06 -38.48 -4.29
C CYS A 32 13.99 -37.70 -5.61
N LYS A 33 15.14 -37.45 -6.25
CA LYS A 33 15.24 -36.79 -7.55
C LYS A 33 14.56 -37.60 -8.66
N ASN A 34 14.87 -38.89 -8.79
CA ASN A 34 14.26 -39.80 -9.78
C ASN A 34 12.76 -40.06 -9.51
N GLY A 35 12.32 -39.99 -8.25
CA GLY A 35 10.90 -40.06 -7.87
C GLY A 35 10.13 -38.81 -8.28
N TRP A 36 10.74 -37.63 -8.11
CA TRP A 36 10.18 -36.35 -8.51
C TRP A 36 10.20 -36.12 -10.02
N ASP A 37 11.27 -36.49 -10.72
CA ASP A 37 11.38 -36.37 -12.18
C ASP A 37 10.34 -37.24 -12.90
N ARG A 38 9.96 -38.39 -12.32
CA ARG A 38 8.83 -39.23 -12.79
C ARG A 38 7.46 -38.57 -12.59
N PHE A 39 7.34 -37.62 -11.67
CA PHE A 39 6.12 -36.87 -11.38
C PHE A 39 6.05 -35.55 -12.19
N SER A 40 7.19 -34.89 -12.39
CA SER A 40 7.31 -33.59 -13.06
C SER A 40 7.21 -33.65 -14.59
N ASN A 41 7.33 -34.83 -15.20
CA ASN A 41 7.31 -34.98 -16.66
C ASN A 41 5.90 -34.97 -17.27
N LYS A 42 4.88 -34.58 -16.51
CA LYS A 42 3.54 -34.30 -17.01
C LYS A 42 3.18 -32.84 -16.69
N ASP A 43 2.88 -32.12 -17.76
CA ASP A 43 2.15 -30.85 -17.80
C ASP A 43 3.00 -29.57 -17.63
N ASN A 44 3.54 -29.12 -18.76
CA ASN A 44 3.89 -27.71 -19.00
C ASN A 44 2.63 -26.92 -19.36
N GLU A 45 1.80 -26.55 -18.39
CA GLU A 45 0.84 -25.44 -18.57
C GLU A 45 0.69 -24.63 -17.28
N VAL A 46 0.66 -23.31 -17.45
CA VAL A 46 0.73 -22.29 -16.39
C VAL A 46 -0.65 -22.07 -15.75
N GLN A 47 -0.65 -21.99 -14.41
CA GLN A 47 -1.63 -21.31 -13.54
C GLN A 47 -3.09 -21.82 -13.52
N LYS A 48 -3.37 -22.64 -12.50
CA LYS A 48 -4.52 -22.56 -11.58
C LYS A 48 -4.12 -23.38 -10.35
N ILE A 49 -4.32 -22.90 -9.12
CA ILE A 49 -4.14 -23.75 -7.92
C ILE A 49 -5.27 -24.78 -7.95
N PRO A 50 -5.06 -26.06 -8.30
CA PRO A 50 -6.14 -27.01 -8.36
C PRO A 50 -6.39 -27.51 -6.94
N ARG A 51 -7.65 -27.74 -6.56
CA ARG A 51 -7.94 -28.62 -5.43
C ARG A 51 -7.28 -29.96 -5.73
N LEU A 52 -6.29 -30.36 -4.93
CA LEU A 52 -5.53 -31.60 -5.10
C LEU A 52 -6.53 -32.77 -5.22
N SER A 53 -6.59 -33.39 -6.39
CA SER A 53 -7.44 -34.54 -6.63
C SER A 53 -6.82 -35.79 -6.00
N PHE A 54 -7.67 -36.74 -5.59
CA PHE A 54 -7.28 -37.97 -4.89
C PHE A 54 -6.20 -38.80 -5.63
N THR A 55 -6.06 -38.61 -6.95
CA THR A 55 -5.08 -39.27 -7.82
C THR A 55 -3.64 -38.76 -7.69
N GLN A 56 -3.43 -37.51 -7.23
CA GLN A 56 -2.08 -36.94 -7.02
C GLN A 56 -1.47 -37.26 -5.65
N ILE A 57 -2.29 -37.73 -4.69
CA ILE A 57 -1.89 -37.99 -3.30
C ILE A 57 -1.23 -39.37 -3.15
N LEU A 58 -1.66 -40.35 -3.94
CA LEU A 58 -1.18 -41.74 -3.88
C LEU A 58 0.32 -41.90 -4.22
N PRO A 59 0.90 -41.22 -5.23
CA PRO A 59 2.33 -41.31 -5.55
C PRO A 59 3.21 -40.70 -4.45
N LEU A 60 2.78 -39.57 -3.89
CA LEU A 60 3.50 -38.84 -2.84
C LEU A 60 3.56 -39.66 -1.54
N LYS A 61 2.44 -40.31 -1.17
CA LYS A 61 2.38 -41.21 -0.02
C LYS A 61 3.30 -42.43 -0.18
N ARG A 62 3.37 -43.03 -1.37
CA ARG A 62 4.28 -44.14 -1.66
C ARG A 62 5.74 -43.71 -1.54
N GLY A 63 6.11 -42.56 -2.13
CA GLY A 63 7.47 -42.04 -2.04
C GLY A 63 7.92 -41.75 -0.60
N LEU A 64 7.04 -41.23 0.25
CA LEU A 64 7.34 -41.00 1.66
C LEU A 64 7.52 -42.30 2.45
N LEU A 65 6.69 -43.32 2.17
CA LEU A 65 6.78 -44.63 2.81
C LEU A 65 8.08 -45.35 2.42
N GLU A 66 8.44 -45.32 1.13
CA GLU A 66 9.69 -45.90 0.62
C GLU A 66 10.93 -45.20 1.22
N ALA A 67 10.92 -43.86 1.30
CA ALA A 67 12.00 -43.10 1.92
C ALA A 67 12.12 -43.41 3.42
N HIS A 68 11.00 -43.57 4.12
CA HIS A 68 11.00 -43.96 5.53
C HIS A 68 11.55 -45.38 5.74
N LEU A 69 11.16 -46.35 4.89
CA LEU A 69 11.69 -47.72 4.92
C LEU A 69 13.20 -47.77 4.65
N GLN A 70 13.70 -46.85 3.84
CA GLN A 70 15.14 -46.68 3.57
C GLN A 70 15.87 -45.85 4.64
N SER A 71 15.21 -45.52 5.76
CA SER A 71 15.75 -44.69 6.86
C SER A 71 16.27 -43.33 6.39
N VAL A 72 15.69 -42.77 5.32
CA VAL A 72 16.03 -41.45 4.81
C VAL A 72 15.45 -40.39 5.76
N ASN A 73 16.26 -39.42 6.15
CA ASN A 73 15.80 -38.34 7.02
C ASN A 73 14.85 -37.40 6.26
N LEU A 74 13.58 -37.38 6.68
CA LEU A 74 12.53 -36.55 6.09
C LEU A 74 12.46 -35.12 6.67
N SER A 75 13.35 -34.78 7.61
CA SER A 75 13.44 -33.44 8.20
C SER A 75 14.58 -32.64 7.57
N ALA A 76 14.29 -31.40 7.18
CA ALA A 76 15.27 -30.47 6.64
C ALA A 76 15.12 -29.09 7.28
N SER A 77 16.15 -28.63 7.97
CA SER A 77 16.27 -27.26 8.44
C SER A 77 17.11 -26.44 7.47
N SER A 78 16.70 -25.20 7.20
CA SER A 78 17.46 -24.28 6.35
C SER A 78 17.51 -22.88 6.97
N LEU A 79 18.68 -22.25 6.83
CA LEU A 79 18.92 -20.86 7.20
C LEU A 79 19.26 -20.06 5.94
N PHE A 80 18.64 -18.88 5.80
CA PHE A 80 18.90 -17.90 4.76
C PHE A 80 19.47 -16.68 5.46
N VAL A 81 20.71 -16.37 5.09
CA VAL A 81 21.37 -15.14 5.51
C VAL A 81 21.36 -14.19 4.30
N PRO A 82 20.71 -13.03 4.41
CA PRO A 82 20.66 -12.05 3.33
C PRO A 82 22.07 -11.48 3.07
N ASP A 83 22.44 -11.35 1.81
CA ASP A 83 23.62 -10.59 1.42
C ASP A 83 23.29 -9.09 1.41
N LEU A 84 24.24 -8.19 1.73
CA LEU A 84 24.00 -6.74 1.73
C LEU A 84 23.48 -6.23 0.38
N ASN A 85 23.95 -6.82 -0.72
CA ASN A 85 23.49 -6.47 -2.08
C ASN A 85 22.07 -6.96 -2.37
N SER A 86 21.54 -7.93 -1.61
CA SER A 86 20.17 -8.41 -1.77
C SER A 86 19.12 -7.49 -1.13
N MET A 87 19.56 -6.57 -0.27
CA MET A 87 18.70 -5.60 0.44
C MET A 87 18.55 -4.28 -0.32
N LYS A 88 19.38 -4.00 -1.32
CA LYS A 88 19.35 -2.73 -2.07
C LYS A 88 18.52 -2.86 -3.33
N TYR A 89 17.27 -2.43 -3.27
CA TYR A 89 16.43 -2.23 -4.44
C TYR A 89 15.48 -1.07 -4.22
N LEU A 90 15.05 -0.46 -5.33
CA LEU A 90 14.05 0.59 -5.32
C LEU A 90 12.72 0.00 -5.79
N ASN A 91 11.67 0.42 -5.10
CA ASN A 91 10.31 0.23 -5.57
C ASN A 91 9.87 1.53 -6.23
N TYR A 92 9.19 1.41 -7.36
CA TYR A 92 8.67 2.54 -8.08
C TYR A 92 7.16 2.51 -8.00
N GLY A 93 6.55 3.67 -7.83
CA GLY A 93 5.11 3.82 -7.83
C GLY A 93 4.75 5.25 -8.12
N ALA A 94 3.58 5.44 -8.73
CA ALA A 94 2.98 6.73 -8.97
C ALA A 94 1.51 6.65 -8.57
N ALA A 95 1.00 7.72 -7.99
CA ALA A 95 -0.41 7.86 -7.67
C ALA A 95 -0.91 9.24 -8.10
N VAL A 96 -2.14 9.26 -8.61
CA VAL A 96 -2.88 10.47 -8.94
C VAL A 96 -4.19 10.42 -8.15
N SER A 97 -4.50 11.50 -7.46
CA SER A 97 -5.72 11.61 -6.66
C SER A 97 -6.48 12.87 -6.99
N GLU A 98 -7.79 12.75 -7.06
CA GLU A 98 -8.74 13.83 -7.24
C GLU A 98 -9.54 14.01 -5.96
N VAL A 99 -9.66 15.25 -5.50
CA VAL A 99 -10.35 15.60 -4.26
C VAL A 99 -11.33 16.75 -4.47
N GLU A 100 -12.42 16.71 -3.73
CA GLU A 100 -13.39 17.79 -3.62
C GLU A 100 -13.34 18.36 -2.21
N VAL A 101 -13.21 19.68 -2.09
CA VAL A 101 -13.18 20.39 -0.81
C VAL A 101 -14.45 21.20 -0.66
N ASN A 102 -15.23 20.90 0.37
CA ASN A 102 -16.38 21.71 0.72
C ASN A 102 -15.93 22.99 1.44
N LEU A 103 -16.08 24.13 0.79
CA LEU A 103 -15.64 25.43 1.34
C LEU A 103 -16.41 25.86 2.58
N LEU A 104 -17.65 25.38 2.77
CA LEU A 104 -18.49 25.73 3.91
C LEU A 104 -18.02 25.00 5.18
N THR A 105 -17.77 23.70 5.08
CA THR A 105 -17.43 22.85 6.23
C THR A 105 -15.94 22.57 6.38
N GLY A 106 -15.16 22.68 5.30
CA GLY A 106 -13.76 22.22 5.22
C GLY A 106 -13.64 20.72 4.94
N GLY A 107 -14.74 20.01 4.72
CA GLY A 107 -14.73 18.56 4.49
C GLY A 107 -14.07 18.21 3.15
N THR A 108 -13.16 17.25 3.17
CA THR A 108 -12.45 16.75 1.98
C THR A 108 -13.01 15.39 1.59
N THR A 109 -13.46 15.24 0.34
CA THR A 109 -13.90 13.95 -0.23
C THR A 109 -12.94 13.52 -1.33
N VAL A 110 -12.44 12.28 -1.28
CA VAL A 110 -11.58 11.74 -2.34
C VAL A 110 -12.47 11.12 -3.43
N LEU A 111 -12.48 11.73 -4.60
CA LEU A 111 -13.33 11.31 -5.72
C LEU A 111 -12.75 10.09 -6.44
N GLN A 112 -11.49 10.19 -6.85
CA GLN A 112 -10.81 9.14 -7.57
C GLN A 112 -9.36 9.05 -7.12
N THR A 113 -8.80 7.84 -7.11
CA THR A 113 -7.37 7.62 -7.01
C THR A 113 -6.96 6.51 -7.97
N ASP A 114 -5.92 6.79 -8.76
CA ASP A 114 -5.29 5.85 -9.68
C ASP A 114 -3.85 5.62 -9.24
N ILE A 115 -3.50 4.35 -9.02
CA ILE A 115 -2.16 3.94 -8.58
C ILE A 115 -1.57 2.98 -9.61
N ILE A 116 -0.31 3.23 -9.98
CA ILE A 116 0.54 2.27 -10.67
C ILE A 116 1.72 1.98 -9.78
N TYR A 117 1.94 0.70 -9.45
CA TYR A 117 3.01 0.31 -8.53
C TYR A 117 3.79 -0.90 -9.06
N ASP A 118 5.12 -0.81 -9.01
CA ASP A 118 6.04 -1.83 -9.47
C ASP A 118 6.36 -2.84 -8.35
N CYS A 119 5.68 -3.98 -8.38
CA CYS A 119 5.92 -5.12 -7.50
C CYS A 119 6.92 -6.13 -8.08
N GLY A 120 7.56 -5.86 -9.23
CA GLY A 120 8.30 -6.88 -9.98
C GLY A 120 7.41 -8.09 -10.31
N GLN A 121 7.96 -9.30 -10.22
CA GLN A 121 7.17 -10.50 -10.44
C GLN A 121 6.41 -10.88 -9.16
N SER A 122 5.14 -10.46 -9.10
CA SER A 122 4.23 -10.78 -8.00
C SER A 122 4.16 -12.30 -7.76
N LEU A 123 4.24 -12.70 -6.50
CA LEU A 123 4.04 -14.09 -6.10
C LEU A 123 2.54 -14.43 -6.04
N ASN A 124 1.76 -13.52 -5.48
CA ASN A 124 0.32 -13.61 -5.40
C ASN A 124 -0.27 -12.21 -5.66
N PRO A 125 -0.82 -11.96 -6.85
CA PRO A 125 -1.27 -10.62 -7.23
C PRO A 125 -2.41 -10.13 -6.34
N ALA A 126 -3.26 -11.02 -5.82
CA ALA A 126 -4.35 -10.62 -4.94
C ALA A 126 -3.84 -10.11 -3.58
N VAL A 127 -2.77 -10.69 -3.06
CA VAL A 127 -2.17 -10.25 -1.79
C VAL A 127 -1.40 -8.96 -1.99
N ASP A 128 -0.64 -8.85 -3.06
CA ASP A 128 0.11 -7.62 -3.37
C ASP A 128 -0.84 -6.44 -3.60
N LEU A 129 -1.94 -6.65 -4.32
CA LEU A 129 -2.98 -5.65 -4.52
C LEU A 129 -3.56 -5.17 -3.18
N GLY A 130 -3.96 -6.09 -2.29
CA GLY A 130 -4.50 -5.74 -0.99
C GLY A 130 -3.49 -5.02 -0.08
N GLN A 131 -2.18 -5.30 -0.23
CA GLN A 131 -1.12 -4.57 0.47
C GLN A 131 -1.02 -3.13 -0.05
N ILE A 132 -1.07 -2.92 -1.37
CA ILE A 132 -1.03 -1.58 -1.98
C ILE A 132 -2.22 -0.76 -1.52
N GLU A 133 -3.42 -1.32 -1.60
CA GLU A 133 -4.66 -0.66 -1.18
C GLU A 133 -4.64 -0.33 0.31
N GLY A 134 -4.29 -1.32 1.16
CA GLY A 134 -4.24 -1.14 2.60
C GLY A 134 -3.20 -0.10 3.04
N ALA A 135 -2.02 -0.13 2.43
CA ALA A 135 -0.97 0.84 2.72
C ALA A 135 -1.35 2.25 2.26
N PHE A 136 -1.97 2.39 1.08
CA PHE A 136 -2.47 3.68 0.61
C PHE A 136 -3.53 4.26 1.55
N VAL A 137 -4.51 3.45 1.99
CA VAL A 137 -5.55 3.90 2.93
C VAL A 137 -4.94 4.25 4.29
N GLN A 138 -3.94 3.51 4.77
CA GLN A 138 -3.21 3.88 5.97
C GLN A 138 -2.46 5.21 5.81
N GLY A 139 -1.86 5.45 4.66
CA GLY A 139 -1.24 6.74 4.33
C GLY A 139 -2.26 7.87 4.25
N LEU A 140 -3.45 7.61 3.72
CA LEU A 140 -4.55 8.58 3.68
C LEU A 140 -4.95 9.01 5.09
N GLY A 141 -5.01 8.05 6.02
CA GLY A 141 -5.19 8.31 7.45
C GLY A 141 -4.12 9.26 7.98
N PHE A 142 -2.85 8.91 7.79
CA PHE A 142 -1.71 9.72 8.22
C PHE A 142 -1.73 11.15 7.65
N PHE A 143 -2.06 11.33 6.37
CA PHE A 143 -2.00 12.65 5.72
C PHE A 143 -3.22 13.54 5.96
N MET A 144 -4.41 12.96 6.19
CA MET A 144 -5.67 13.72 6.14
C MET A 144 -6.51 13.65 7.42
N LEU A 145 -6.40 12.56 8.21
CA LEU A 145 -7.40 12.25 9.25
C LEU A 145 -6.79 12.10 10.65
N GLU A 146 -5.71 11.35 10.76
CA GLU A 146 -5.19 10.84 12.02
C GLU A 146 -4.40 11.93 12.76
N GLU A 147 -5.07 12.62 13.69
CA GLU A 147 -4.47 13.65 14.54
C GLU A 147 -4.06 13.08 15.90
N TYR A 148 -2.87 13.49 16.36
CA TYR A 148 -2.32 13.09 17.64
C TYR A 148 -2.22 14.30 18.57
N LEU A 149 -3.27 14.51 19.37
CA LEU A 149 -3.35 15.62 20.30
C LEU A 149 -2.60 15.30 21.60
N THR A 150 -1.67 16.19 21.97
CA THR A 150 -0.94 16.15 23.24
C THR A 150 -1.31 17.34 24.12
N ASP A 151 -1.49 17.11 25.42
CA ASP A 151 -1.69 18.15 26.42
C ASP A 151 -0.37 18.93 26.66
N SER A 152 -0.48 20.08 27.33
CA SER A 152 0.62 20.90 27.84
C SER A 152 1.67 20.13 28.65
N ASN A 153 1.27 19.02 29.27
CA ASN A 153 2.15 18.11 30.01
C ASN A 153 2.85 17.04 29.13
N GLY A 154 2.60 17.05 27.82
CA GLY A 154 3.10 16.05 26.87
C GLY A 154 2.36 14.72 26.87
N LEU A 155 1.22 14.63 27.56
CA LEU A 155 0.39 13.43 27.63
C LEU A 155 -0.59 13.37 26.46
N VAL A 156 -0.82 12.16 25.94
CA VAL A 156 -1.73 11.92 24.81
C VAL A 156 -3.18 12.09 25.28
N VAL A 157 -3.92 12.95 24.61
CA VAL A 157 -5.35 13.17 24.91
C VAL A 157 -6.23 12.14 24.20
N ALA A 158 -5.77 11.61 23.06
CA ALA A 158 -6.50 10.64 22.26
C ALA A 158 -6.34 9.20 22.82
N GLU A 159 -7.17 8.82 23.79
CA GLU A 159 -7.10 7.51 24.45
C GLU A 159 -7.93 6.39 23.80
N GLY A 160 -8.58 6.62 22.64
CA GLY A 160 -9.35 5.55 21.99
C GLY A 160 -9.92 5.90 20.62
N THR A 161 -10.67 4.96 20.02
CA THR A 161 -11.27 5.09 18.67
C THR A 161 -12.34 6.19 18.57
N TRP A 162 -12.85 6.66 19.71
CA TRP A 162 -13.75 7.80 19.76
C TRP A 162 -13.04 9.13 19.55
N THR A 163 -11.78 9.23 19.96
CA THR A 163 -10.96 10.44 19.88
C THR A 163 -9.92 10.39 18.76
N TYR A 164 -9.46 9.20 18.38
CA TYR A 164 -8.57 8.95 17.23
C TYR A 164 -9.36 8.35 16.07
N LYS A 165 -9.43 9.07 14.94
CA LYS A 165 -10.22 8.67 13.78
C LYS A 165 -9.35 8.09 12.67
N ILE A 166 -9.39 6.77 12.55
CA ILE A 166 -8.84 6.05 11.40
C ILE A 166 -9.74 6.23 10.17
N PRO A 167 -9.20 6.04 8.95
CA PRO A 167 -9.99 5.95 7.74
C PRO A 167 -11.14 4.94 7.86
N THR A 168 -12.34 5.38 7.48
CA THR A 168 -13.55 4.56 7.38
C THR A 168 -13.98 4.40 5.92
N LEU A 169 -15.00 3.59 5.68
CA LEU A 169 -15.57 3.35 4.34
C LEU A 169 -15.98 4.64 3.61
N ASP A 170 -16.32 5.70 4.33
CA ASP A 170 -16.75 6.97 3.73
C ASP A 170 -15.56 7.84 3.29
N THR A 171 -14.35 7.53 3.79
CA THR A 171 -13.14 8.32 3.54
C THR A 171 -12.26 7.77 2.42
N ILE A 172 -12.45 6.50 2.03
CA ILE A 172 -11.72 5.89 0.92
C ILE A 172 -12.12 6.53 -0.42
N PRO A 173 -11.26 6.48 -1.46
CA PRO A 173 -11.60 7.00 -2.78
C PRO A 173 -12.86 6.33 -3.33
N LYS A 174 -13.84 7.12 -3.81
CA LYS A 174 -15.08 6.58 -4.40
C LYS A 174 -14.78 5.67 -5.60
N LYS A 175 -13.78 6.04 -6.39
CA LYS A 175 -13.23 5.23 -7.46
C LYS A 175 -11.75 4.96 -7.17
N PHE A 176 -11.42 3.71 -6.91
CA PHE A 176 -10.07 3.31 -6.55
C PHE A 176 -9.53 2.30 -7.56
N ASN A 177 -8.59 2.74 -8.40
CA ASN A 177 -7.97 1.90 -9.42
C ASN A 177 -6.51 1.66 -9.04
N VAL A 178 -6.10 0.39 -8.98
CA VAL A 178 -4.72 0.01 -8.69
C VAL A 178 -4.24 -0.98 -9.76
N GLU A 179 -3.14 -0.63 -10.42
CA GLU A 179 -2.47 -1.45 -11.41
C GLU A 179 -1.08 -1.85 -10.91
N VAL A 180 -0.79 -3.15 -10.97
CA VAL A 180 0.51 -3.70 -10.59
C VAL A 180 1.36 -3.89 -11.83
N LEU A 181 2.47 -3.14 -11.91
CA LEU A 181 3.44 -3.27 -12.99
C LEU A 181 4.41 -4.42 -12.68
N ASN A 182 4.67 -5.26 -13.69
CA ASN A 182 5.64 -6.34 -13.59
C ASN A 182 6.95 -5.96 -14.29
N SER A 183 7.90 -5.40 -13.53
CA SER A 183 9.20 -5.00 -14.06
C SER A 183 10.17 -6.18 -14.24
N GLY A 184 9.82 -7.17 -15.05
CA GLY A 184 10.74 -8.21 -15.54
C GLY A 184 11.46 -9.07 -14.48
N ARG A 185 12.44 -9.88 -14.95
CA ARG A 185 13.13 -10.88 -14.11
C ARG A 185 14.31 -10.28 -13.33
N HIS A 186 14.27 -10.39 -12.01
CA HIS A 186 15.37 -10.07 -11.10
C HIS A 186 16.01 -11.36 -10.55
N GLN A 187 17.07 -11.83 -11.23
CA GLN A 187 17.71 -13.13 -10.96
C GLN A 187 18.22 -13.33 -9.52
N LYS A 188 18.60 -12.25 -8.82
CA LYS A 188 19.14 -12.34 -7.45
C LYS A 188 18.06 -12.50 -6.36
N ARG A 189 16.78 -12.62 -6.73
CA ARG A 189 15.66 -12.57 -5.79
C ARG A 189 14.82 -13.85 -5.72
N VAL A 190 14.03 -14.00 -4.66
CA VAL A 190 12.97 -15.02 -4.60
C VAL A 190 11.99 -14.71 -5.70
N LEU A 191 11.97 -15.54 -6.75
CA LEU A 191 10.97 -15.44 -7.83
C LEU A 191 10.83 -14.04 -8.45
N SER A 192 11.87 -13.19 -8.38
CA SER A 192 11.87 -11.79 -8.86
C SER A 192 10.88 -10.81 -8.19
N SER A 193 10.37 -11.07 -6.97
CA SER A 193 9.30 -10.26 -6.32
C SER A 193 9.76 -9.03 -5.51
N LYS A 194 9.07 -7.89 -5.56
CA LYS A 194 9.40 -6.71 -4.74
C LYS A 194 8.50 -6.58 -3.50
N ALA A 195 8.98 -5.86 -2.48
CA ALA A 195 8.16 -5.58 -1.30
C ALA A 195 7.05 -4.58 -1.66
N SER A 196 5.85 -4.91 -1.23
CA SER A 196 4.62 -4.15 -1.54
C SER A 196 3.93 -3.58 -0.30
N GLY A 197 4.48 -3.80 0.90
CA GLY A 197 3.83 -3.42 2.17
C GLY A 197 3.94 -1.93 2.48
N GLU A 198 5.13 -1.46 2.86
CA GLU A 198 5.35 -0.06 3.28
C GLU A 198 5.35 0.99 2.15
N PRO A 199 5.98 0.73 0.98
CA PRO A 199 6.23 1.81 0.03
C PRO A 199 4.97 2.51 -0.55
N PRO A 200 3.84 1.82 -0.77
CA PRO A 200 2.61 2.47 -1.24
C PRO A 200 1.99 3.46 -0.24
N LEU A 201 2.39 3.43 1.04
CA LEU A 201 1.89 4.37 2.05
C LEU A 201 2.17 5.83 1.66
N LEU A 202 3.37 6.10 1.13
CA LEU A 202 3.77 7.45 0.73
C LEU A 202 2.95 7.97 -0.46
N LEU A 203 2.37 7.08 -1.28
CA LEU A 203 1.58 7.47 -2.44
C LEU A 203 0.34 8.28 -2.04
N ALA A 204 -0.18 8.09 -0.83
CA ALA A 204 -1.29 8.88 -0.29
C ALA A 204 -0.97 10.38 -0.15
N ALA A 205 0.31 10.78 -0.23
CA ALA A 205 0.70 12.18 -0.33
C ALA A 205 0.07 12.87 -1.56
N SER A 206 -0.33 12.12 -2.60
CA SER A 206 -1.09 12.65 -3.74
C SER A 206 -2.39 13.33 -3.30
N VAL A 207 -3.09 12.77 -2.32
CA VAL A 207 -4.35 13.32 -1.77
C VAL A 207 -4.09 14.62 -1.02
N HIS A 208 -3.03 14.66 -0.23
CA HIS A 208 -2.60 15.86 0.48
C HIS A 208 -2.22 16.99 -0.52
N CYS A 209 -1.45 16.65 -1.55
CA CYS A 209 -1.07 17.60 -2.60
C CYS A 209 -2.29 18.10 -3.39
N ALA A 210 -3.24 17.21 -3.72
CA ALA A 210 -4.49 17.57 -4.39
C ALA A 210 -5.34 18.51 -3.52
N THR A 211 -5.42 18.25 -2.21
CA THR A 211 -6.12 19.11 -1.25
C THR A 211 -5.46 20.49 -1.18
N ARG A 212 -4.13 20.55 -1.11
CA ARG A 212 -3.39 21.81 -1.17
C ARG A 212 -3.68 22.59 -2.45
N ALA A 213 -3.77 21.91 -3.61
CA ALA A 213 -4.13 22.56 -4.86
C ALA A 213 -5.57 23.12 -4.82
N ALA A 214 -6.53 22.35 -4.29
CA ALA A 214 -7.91 22.80 -4.13
C ALA A 214 -8.04 24.03 -3.22
N ILE A 215 -7.34 24.03 -2.07
CA ILE A 215 -7.30 25.20 -1.16
C ILE A 215 -6.70 26.41 -1.85
N LYS A 216 -5.63 26.23 -2.65
CA LYS A 216 -5.02 27.33 -3.40
C LYS A 216 -6.00 27.99 -4.37
N GLU A 217 -6.80 27.20 -5.09
CA GLU A 217 -7.83 27.74 -5.97
C GLU A 217 -8.97 28.41 -5.18
N ALA A 218 -9.40 27.83 -4.06
CA ALA A 218 -10.39 28.44 -3.17
C ALA A 218 -9.95 29.83 -2.68
N ARG A 219 -8.68 29.98 -2.29
CA ARG A 219 -8.11 31.28 -1.87
C ARG A 219 -8.08 32.29 -3.01
N LYS A 220 -7.74 31.88 -4.23
CA LYS A 220 -7.80 32.77 -5.40
C LYS A 220 -9.22 33.25 -5.67
N GLN A 221 -10.20 32.35 -5.56
CA GLN A 221 -11.61 32.69 -5.74
C GLN A 221 -12.09 33.71 -4.69
N LEU A 222 -11.65 33.59 -3.45
CA LEU A 222 -11.96 34.56 -2.40
C LEU A 222 -11.38 35.96 -2.66
N LEU A 223 -10.14 36.02 -3.15
CA LEU A 223 -9.50 37.29 -3.52
C LEU A 223 -10.25 37.96 -4.67
N PHE A 224 -10.69 37.16 -5.65
CA PHE A 224 -11.51 37.64 -6.76
C PHE A 224 -12.83 38.25 -6.29
N TRP A 225 -13.56 37.59 -5.38
CA TRP A 225 -14.79 38.15 -4.79
C TRP A 225 -14.55 39.43 -3.98
N SER A 226 -13.35 39.59 -3.43
CA SER A 226 -12.98 40.77 -2.65
C SER A 226 -12.54 41.97 -3.50
N GLY A 227 -12.55 41.86 -4.84
CA GLY A 227 -12.15 42.94 -5.74
C GLY A 227 -10.66 43.30 -5.69
N GLN A 228 -9.81 42.43 -5.12
CA GLN A 228 -8.36 42.61 -5.16
C GLN A 228 -7.79 42.03 -6.46
N ASP A 229 -7.88 42.82 -7.52
CA ASP A 229 -7.29 42.49 -8.82
C ASP A 229 -5.78 42.75 -8.81
N GLY A 230 -5.02 41.67 -8.65
CA GLY A 230 -3.64 41.60 -9.11
C GLY A 230 -2.56 41.78 -8.04
N SER A 231 -1.64 40.81 -8.03
CA SER A 231 -0.30 40.92 -7.45
C SER A 231 -0.16 40.89 -5.93
N THR A 232 -0.74 39.87 -5.28
CA THR A 232 -0.16 39.41 -4.01
C THR A 232 0.08 37.90 -4.09
N THR A 233 1.15 37.50 -4.79
CA THR A 233 1.67 36.11 -4.76
C THR A 233 1.75 35.57 -3.33
N ASN A 234 2.06 36.43 -2.36
CA ASN A 234 2.15 36.09 -0.94
C ASN A 234 0.81 35.68 -0.30
N ALA A 235 -0.34 36.15 -0.80
CA ALA A 235 -1.65 35.78 -0.25
C ALA A 235 -2.08 34.35 -0.63
N THR A 236 -1.52 33.83 -1.74
CA THR A 236 -1.79 32.46 -2.23
C THR A 236 -0.78 31.43 -1.72
N ILE A 237 0.33 31.89 -1.13
CA ILE A 237 1.33 31.02 -0.51
C ILE A 237 0.83 30.69 0.89
N PHE A 238 0.74 29.40 1.19
CA PHE A 238 0.43 28.88 2.50
C PHE A 238 1.09 27.50 2.66
N ASP A 239 1.33 27.15 3.90
CA ASP A 239 1.78 25.82 4.28
C ASP A 239 0.57 25.02 4.77
N LEU A 240 0.42 23.81 4.24
CA LEU A 240 -0.57 22.84 4.68
C LEU A 240 0.18 21.80 5.51
N GLU A 241 -0.07 21.84 6.81
CA GLU A 241 0.51 20.88 7.76
C GLU A 241 -0.18 19.52 7.66
N VAL A 242 0.55 18.48 8.06
CA VAL A 242 0.05 17.11 8.13
C VAL A 242 -0.28 16.80 9.60
N PRO A 243 -1.49 16.30 9.91
CA PRO A 243 -2.58 15.96 8.99
C PRO A 243 -3.44 17.17 8.54
N ALA A 244 -3.89 17.15 7.29
CA ALA A 244 -4.79 18.15 6.72
C ALA A 244 -6.26 17.89 7.13
N THR A 245 -6.55 18.07 8.42
CA THR A 245 -7.88 17.82 8.99
C THR A 245 -8.91 18.86 8.55
N MET A 246 -10.19 18.52 8.67
CA MET A 246 -11.31 19.39 8.28
C MET A 246 -11.22 20.82 8.87
N PRO A 247 -10.90 21.04 10.16
CA PRO A 247 -10.76 22.39 10.71
C PRO A 247 -9.59 23.17 10.09
N VAL A 248 -8.45 22.51 9.85
CA VAL A 248 -7.27 23.12 9.22
C VAL A 248 -7.59 23.54 7.79
N VAL A 249 -8.21 22.64 7.01
CA VAL A 249 -8.65 22.93 5.64
C VAL A 249 -9.65 24.09 5.62
N LYS A 250 -10.65 24.10 6.54
CA LYS A 250 -11.61 25.21 6.64
C LYS A 250 -10.92 26.54 6.95
N GLY A 251 -9.98 26.55 7.89
CA GLY A 251 -9.23 27.75 8.26
C GLY A 251 -8.44 28.32 7.08
N LEU A 252 -7.77 27.45 6.33
CA LEU A 252 -6.97 27.84 5.15
C LEU A 252 -7.83 28.30 3.96
N CYS A 253 -9.01 27.71 3.80
CA CYS A 253 -10.00 28.08 2.79
C CYS A 253 -10.74 29.39 3.11
N GLY A 254 -10.59 29.98 4.31
CA GLY A 254 -11.23 31.24 4.69
C GLY A 254 -12.60 31.08 5.36
N LEU A 255 -12.74 31.68 6.54
CA LEU A 255 -13.96 31.64 7.35
C LEU A 255 -15.08 32.52 6.77
N GLU A 256 -14.74 33.67 6.21
CA GLU A 256 -15.66 34.66 5.61
C GLU A 256 -16.10 34.29 4.17
N SER A 257 -15.90 33.04 3.75
CA SER A 257 -16.11 32.64 2.36
C SER A 257 -17.54 32.88 1.85
N VAL A 258 -18.52 32.70 2.73
CA VAL A 258 -19.94 32.95 2.40
C VAL A 258 -20.24 34.45 2.32
N GLU A 259 -19.73 35.24 3.26
CA GLU A 259 -19.97 36.68 3.32
C GLU A 259 -19.41 37.37 2.08
N ARG A 260 -18.16 37.09 1.74
CA ARG A 260 -17.51 37.63 0.53
C ARG A 260 -18.23 37.25 -0.76
N TYR A 261 -18.72 36.02 -0.84
CA TYR A 261 -19.51 35.57 -1.99
C TYR A 261 -20.83 36.35 -2.10
N LEU A 262 -21.54 36.55 -1.00
CA LEU A 262 -22.80 37.29 -0.99
C LEU A 262 -22.60 38.78 -1.31
N GLU A 263 -21.57 39.41 -0.74
CA GLU A 263 -21.18 40.79 -1.05
C GLU A 263 -20.87 40.96 -2.55
N TRP A 264 -20.14 40.01 -3.13
CA TRP A 264 -19.82 40.02 -4.56
C TRP A 264 -21.07 39.87 -5.45
N ILE A 265 -22.00 38.98 -5.12
CA ILE A 265 -23.28 38.86 -5.84
C ILE A 265 -24.10 40.14 -5.74
N ILE A 266 -24.17 40.75 -4.56
CA ILE A 266 -24.97 41.95 -4.34
C ILE A 266 -24.34 43.14 -5.07
N GLY A 267 -23.01 43.28 -5.05
CA GLY A 267 -22.29 44.36 -5.70
C GLY A 267 -22.22 44.29 -7.23
N THR A 268 -22.54 43.13 -7.82
CA THR A 268 -22.60 42.94 -9.28
C THR A 268 -23.98 43.18 -9.89
N LYS A 269 -25.02 43.43 -9.06
CA LYS A 269 -26.36 43.84 -9.49
C LYS A 269 -26.53 45.36 -9.47
#